data_AF-A0A2I0HQH1-F1
#
_entry.id   AF-A0A2I0HQH1-F1
#
_cell.length_a   1.000
_cell.length_b   1.000
_cell.length_c   1.000
_cell.angle_alpha   90.00
_cell.angle_beta   90.00
_cell.angle_gamma   90.00
#
_symmetry.space_group_name_H-M   'P 1'
#
loop_
_entity.id
_entity.type
_entity.pdbx_description
1 polymer ?
#
loop_
_entity_poly.entity_id
_entity_poly.type
_entity_poly.pdbx_seq_one_letter_code
_entity_poly.pdbx_strand_id
1 'polypeptide(L)'
;MNGEHPYGGHPSRTLFVRNINSNVEDSELRALFERHGEICILYTACKHRGFVMIFYYDIRAARTAMKALQSKPLRRRKLDIHYSIPKDNPTKKDINQGTLVVFNLDSSVSNEELHHIFGAYGEIKEVKISFVNLNRFSLGDYSEID
;
A
#
# COMPACT_ATOMS: atom_id res chain seq x y z
N MET A 1 17.84 -13.07 20.79
CA MET A 1 16.92 -11.96 21.14
C MET A 1 16.00 -11.76 19.95
N ASN A 2 14.79 -12.27 20.05
CA ASN A 2 13.79 -12.17 18.99
C ASN A 2 13.28 -10.74 18.98
N GLY A 3 13.68 -9.95 17.99
CA GLY A 3 13.22 -8.58 17.79
C GLY A 3 11.77 -8.57 17.33
N GLU A 4 10.84 -8.92 18.21
CA GLU A 4 9.42 -8.72 17.99
C GLU A 4 9.18 -7.22 17.86
N HIS A 5 8.87 -6.81 16.64
CA HIS A 5 8.61 -5.43 16.31
C HIS A 5 7.18 -5.09 16.72
N PRO A 6 6.93 -4.06 17.55
CA PRO A 6 5.61 -3.77 18.15
C PRO A 6 4.47 -3.53 17.14
N TYR A 7 4.81 -3.34 15.87
CA TYR A 7 3.88 -3.09 14.76
C TYR A 7 4.06 -4.01 13.54
N GLY A 8 4.95 -5.01 13.62
CA GLY A 8 5.34 -5.87 12.48
C GLY A 8 4.25 -6.79 11.92
N GLY A 9 3.05 -6.79 12.52
CA GLY A 9 1.92 -7.61 12.10
C GLY A 9 0.90 -6.90 11.18
N HIS A 10 0.89 -5.56 11.10
CA HIS A 10 -0.13 -4.89 10.30
C HIS A 10 0.22 -4.92 8.81
N PRO A 11 -0.68 -5.40 7.93
CA PRO A 11 -0.42 -5.42 6.50
C PRO A 11 -0.12 -4.02 5.94
N SER A 12 0.90 -3.95 5.11
CA SER A 12 1.33 -2.75 4.39
C SER A 12 1.51 -3.07 2.91
N ARG A 13 1.36 -2.07 2.04
CA ARG A 13 1.73 -2.17 0.62
C ARG A 13 3.24 -2.25 0.41
N THR A 14 4.00 -1.90 1.45
CA THR A 14 5.46 -1.88 1.42
C THR A 14 6.01 -3.06 2.21
N LEU A 15 6.88 -3.82 1.55
CA LEU A 15 7.63 -4.91 2.14
C LEU A 15 9.06 -4.48 2.43
N PHE A 16 9.52 -4.79 3.64
CA PHE A 16 10.92 -4.73 4.04
C PHE A 16 11.52 -6.13 3.93
N VAL A 17 12.43 -6.32 2.97
CA VAL A 17 13.00 -7.62 2.64
C VAL A 17 14.45 -7.68 3.10
N ARG A 18 14.74 -8.51 4.11
CA ARG A 18 16.07 -8.75 4.66
C ARG A 18 16.74 -9.96 4.04
N ASN A 19 18.01 -10.12 4.41
CA ASN A 19 18.90 -11.22 4.00
C ASN A 19 19.17 -11.25 2.50
N ILE A 20 19.15 -10.08 1.86
CA ILE A 20 19.50 -9.91 0.45
C ILE A 20 21.03 -9.97 0.31
N ASN A 21 21.51 -10.69 -0.70
CA ASN A 21 22.90 -10.65 -1.10
C ASN A 21 23.12 -9.42 -2.01
N SER A 22 24.17 -8.63 -1.76
CA SER A 22 24.48 -7.41 -2.52
C SER A 22 24.67 -7.65 -4.02
N ASN A 23 25.04 -8.87 -4.41
CA ASN A 23 25.29 -9.28 -5.80
C ASN A 23 24.03 -9.75 -6.53
N VAL A 24 22.86 -9.69 -5.88
CA VAL A 24 21.58 -9.91 -6.58
C VAL A 24 21.28 -8.68 -7.42
N GLU A 25 20.98 -8.91 -8.70
CA GLU A 25 20.62 -7.86 -9.64
C GLU A 25 19.22 -7.29 -9.35
N ASP A 26 19.03 -6.01 -9.64
CA ASP A 26 17.73 -5.35 -9.44
C ASP A 26 16.65 -5.95 -10.36
N SER A 27 17.04 -6.41 -11.55
CA SER A 27 16.16 -7.13 -12.48
C SER A 27 15.71 -8.49 -11.93
N GLU A 28 16.59 -9.22 -11.23
CA GLU A 28 16.25 -10.50 -10.58
C GLU A 28 15.25 -10.28 -9.44
N LEU A 29 15.46 -9.25 -8.61
CA LEU A 29 14.50 -8.87 -7.56
C LEU A 29 13.17 -8.44 -8.18
N ARG A 30 13.19 -7.57 -9.19
CA ARG A 30 11.97 -7.11 -9.85
C ARG A 30 11.19 -8.28 -10.44
N ALA A 31 11.83 -9.14 -11.23
CA ALA A 31 11.18 -10.30 -11.85
C ALA A 31 10.67 -11.33 -10.84
N LEU A 32 11.28 -11.44 -9.65
CA LEU A 32 10.80 -12.31 -8.58
C LEU A 32 9.53 -11.76 -7.94
N PHE A 33 9.50 -10.47 -7.62
CA PHE A 33 8.43 -9.85 -6.85
C PHE A 33 7.23 -9.42 -7.74
N GLU A 34 7.46 -9.02 -8.99
CA GLU A 34 6.37 -8.62 -9.92
C GLU A 34 5.37 -9.74 -10.23
N ARG A 35 5.74 -11.00 -10.02
CA ARG A 35 4.84 -12.16 -10.16
C ARG A 35 3.65 -12.12 -9.21
N HIS A 36 3.71 -11.29 -8.18
CA HIS A 36 2.67 -11.15 -7.17
C HIS A 36 1.83 -9.89 -7.34
N GLY A 37 2.23 -8.98 -8.23
CA GLY A 37 1.52 -7.76 -8.55
C GLY A 37 2.47 -6.63 -8.99
N GLU A 38 1.89 -5.52 -9.43
CA GLU A 38 2.64 -4.39 -9.96
C GLU A 38 3.44 -3.66 -8.87
N ILE A 39 4.74 -3.52 -9.10
CA ILE A 39 5.67 -2.80 -8.21
C ILE A 39 5.68 -1.32 -8.60
N CYS A 40 5.25 -0.47 -7.67
CA CYS A 40 5.36 0.98 -7.78
C CYS A 40 6.82 1.43 -7.63
N ILE A 41 7.52 0.98 -6.59
CA ILE A 41 8.93 1.36 -6.33
C ILE A 41 9.72 0.15 -5.85
N LEU A 42 10.89 -0.09 -6.44
CA LEU A 42 11.90 -1.02 -5.96
C LEU A 42 13.09 -0.22 -5.44
N TYR A 43 13.25 -0.13 -4.11
CA TYR A 43 14.29 0.67 -3.46
C TYR A 43 15.48 -0.21 -3.04
N THR A 44 16.55 -0.18 -3.84
CA THR A 44 17.72 -1.08 -3.73
C THR A 44 18.99 -0.40 -3.22
N ALA A 45 18.94 0.90 -2.90
CA ALA A 45 20.09 1.66 -2.38
C ALA A 45 20.70 1.03 -1.10
N CYS A 46 19.89 0.28 -0.33
CA CYS A 46 20.31 -0.39 0.89
C CYS A 46 20.76 -1.85 0.70
N LYS A 47 20.88 -2.38 -0.53
CA LYS A 47 21.32 -3.78 -0.78
C LYS A 47 22.65 -4.12 -0.12
N HIS A 48 23.58 -3.18 -0.07
CA HIS A 48 24.88 -3.35 0.61
C HIS A 48 24.75 -3.59 2.12
N ARG A 49 23.63 -3.19 2.73
CA ARG A 49 23.28 -3.46 4.14
C ARG A 49 22.43 -4.72 4.30
N GLY A 50 22.22 -5.48 3.23
CA GLY A 50 21.52 -6.75 3.24
C GLY A 50 19.99 -6.67 3.20
N PHE A 51 19.42 -5.53 2.79
CA PHE A 51 17.97 -5.38 2.68
C PHE A 51 17.53 -4.47 1.52
N VAL A 52 16.27 -4.59 1.12
CA VAL A 52 15.58 -3.72 0.16
C VAL A 52 14.18 -3.37 0.64
N MET A 53 13.58 -2.33 0.08
CA MET A 53 12.16 -2.03 0.25
C MET A 53 11.42 -2.15 -1.09
N ILE A 54 10.24 -2.77 -1.06
CA ILE A 54 9.40 -2.98 -2.26
C ILE A 54 8.03 -2.41 -1.99
N PHE A 55 7.59 -1.47 -2.83
CA PHE A 55 6.31 -0.80 -2.74
C PHE A 55 5.40 -1.34 -3.83
N TYR A 56 4.30 -1.99 -3.45
CA TYR A 56 3.24 -2.38 -4.39
C TYR A 56 2.18 -1.30 -4.50
N TYR A 57 1.46 -1.27 -5.63
CA TYR A 57 0.22 -0.50 -5.72
C TYR A 57 -0.91 -1.11 -4.87
N ASP A 58 -1.00 -2.44 -4.84
CA ASP A 58 -2.01 -3.20 -4.10
C ASP A 58 -1.42 -3.90 -2.86
N ILE A 59 -2.10 -3.76 -1.73
CA ILE A 59 -1.78 -4.46 -0.48
C ILE A 59 -1.89 -5.98 -0.62
N ARG A 60 -2.76 -6.48 -1.50
CA ARG A 60 -2.94 -7.92 -1.76
C ARG A 60 -1.70 -8.51 -2.44
N ALA A 61 -1.03 -7.74 -3.30
CA ALA A 61 0.23 -8.14 -3.90
C ALA A 61 1.33 -8.30 -2.84
N ALA A 62 1.43 -7.34 -1.92
CA ALA A 62 2.35 -7.43 -0.78
C ALA A 62 2.07 -8.65 0.11
N ARG A 63 0.79 -8.92 0.43
CA ARG A 63 0.35 -10.13 1.17
C ARG A 63 0.73 -11.42 0.46
N THR A 64 0.45 -11.49 -0.85
CA THR A 64 0.73 -12.68 -1.67
C THR A 64 2.22 -12.93 -1.78
N ALA A 65 3.01 -11.88 -2.04
CA ALA A 65 4.46 -11.96 -2.11
C ALA A 65 5.07 -12.42 -0.79
N MET A 66 4.66 -11.83 0.33
CA MET A 66 5.15 -12.23 1.66
C MET A 66 4.84 -13.71 1.93
N LYS A 67 3.59 -14.16 1.72
CA LYS A 67 3.19 -15.56 1.92
C LYS A 67 3.98 -16.52 1.02
N ALA A 68 4.22 -16.15 -0.23
CA ALA A 68 4.87 -17.01 -1.21
C ALA A 68 6.40 -17.06 -1.05
N LEU A 69 7.02 -15.95 -0.67
CA LEU A 69 8.46 -15.74 -0.70
C LEU A 69 9.12 -15.77 0.68
N GLN A 70 8.36 -15.72 1.78
CA GLN A 70 8.93 -15.84 3.13
C GLN A 70 9.75 -17.12 3.26
N SER A 71 10.98 -16.99 3.76
CA SER A 71 11.93 -18.09 3.93
C SER A 71 12.34 -18.83 2.65
N LYS A 72 11.95 -18.35 1.46
CA LYS A 72 12.41 -18.92 0.18
C LYS A 72 13.88 -18.59 -0.07
N PRO A 73 14.67 -19.52 -0.63
CA PRO A 73 16.06 -19.26 -0.94
C PRO A 73 16.19 -18.34 -2.17
N LEU A 74 17.00 -17.30 -2.05
CA LEU A 74 17.51 -16.46 -3.14
C LEU A 74 19.04 -16.44 -3.04
N ARG A 75 19.73 -16.99 -4.04
CA ARG A 75 21.19 -17.16 -4.06
C ARG A 75 21.77 -17.70 -2.73
N ARG A 76 21.20 -18.82 -2.24
CA ARG A 76 21.57 -19.53 -1.00
C ARG A 76 21.23 -18.82 0.33
N ARG A 77 20.62 -17.63 0.30
CA ARG A 77 20.10 -16.95 1.50
C ARG A 77 18.58 -17.01 1.53
N LYS A 78 17.99 -17.35 2.67
CA LYS A 78 16.53 -17.36 2.82
C LYS A 78 16.02 -15.94 3.01
N LEU A 79 15.05 -15.52 2.21
CA LEU A 79 14.40 -14.22 2.35
C LEU A 79 13.72 -14.10 3.71
N ASP A 80 13.81 -12.93 4.31
CA ASP A 80 13.13 -12.60 5.56
C ASP A 80 12.35 -11.30 5.37
N ILE A 81 11.04 -11.44 5.17
CA ILE A 81 10.14 -10.40 4.70
C ILE A 81 9.27 -9.95 5.86
N HIS A 82 9.15 -8.63 6.03
CA HIS A 82 8.30 -7.98 7.03
C HIS A 82 7.47 -6.90 6.33
N TYR A 83 6.29 -6.59 6.85
CA TYR A 83 5.62 -5.35 6.47
C TYR A 83 6.44 -4.17 6.97
N SER A 84 6.52 -3.10 6.17
CA SER A 84 7.10 -1.86 6.64
C SER A 84 6.26 -1.32 7.80
N ILE A 85 6.90 -0.81 8.82
CA ILE A 85 6.20 -0.11 9.89
C ILE A 85 5.76 1.25 9.35
N PRO A 86 4.48 1.63 9.54
CA PRO A 86 4.03 2.98 9.23
C PRO A 86 4.93 3.98 9.94
N LYS A 87 5.26 5.10 9.30
CA LYS A 87 5.99 6.17 10.00
C LYS A 87 5.09 6.69 11.13
N ASP A 88 5.68 6.93 12.30
CA ASP A 88 4.96 7.48 13.46
C ASP A 88 4.32 8.85 13.18
N ASN A 89 4.79 9.55 12.14
CA ASN A 89 4.19 10.77 11.63
C ASN A 89 3.86 10.61 10.13
N PRO A 90 2.72 9.97 9.78
CA PRO A 90 2.31 9.81 8.39
C PRO A 90 2.04 11.19 7.79
N THR A 91 2.64 11.48 6.64
CA THR A 91 2.32 12.72 5.92
C THR A 91 0.89 12.65 5.39
N LYS A 92 0.25 13.78 5.03
CA LYS A 92 -1.09 13.74 4.38
C LYS A 92 -1.15 12.79 3.16
N LYS A 93 -0.03 12.58 2.47
CA LYS A 93 0.10 11.62 1.35
C LYS A 93 0.06 10.15 1.78
N ASP A 94 0.35 9.87 3.05
CA ASP A 94 0.39 8.52 3.62
C ASP A 94 -0.98 8.06 4.16
N ILE A 95 -1.88 9.00 4.50
CA ILE A 95 -3.11 8.73 5.26
C ILE A 95 -4.27 8.20 4.39
N ASN A 96 -4.28 8.47 3.07
CA ASN A 96 -5.40 8.13 2.17
C ASN A 96 -5.02 7.18 1.04
N GLN A 97 -4.09 6.26 1.30
CA GLN A 97 -3.54 5.37 0.30
C GLN A 97 -4.50 4.28 -0.23
N GLY A 98 -5.75 4.23 0.28
CA GLY A 98 -6.80 3.30 -0.15
C GLY A 98 -8.20 3.92 -0.24
N THR A 99 -8.32 5.25 -0.20
CA THR A 99 -9.62 5.94 -0.30
C THR A 99 -9.82 6.43 -1.72
N LEU A 100 -10.89 5.99 -2.38
CA LEU A 100 -11.36 6.54 -3.65
C LEU A 100 -12.43 7.59 -3.37
N VAL A 101 -12.32 8.76 -4.00
CA VAL A 101 -13.36 9.79 -3.96
C VAL A 101 -13.99 9.87 -5.34
N VAL A 102 -15.30 9.60 -5.39
CA VAL A 102 -16.08 9.58 -6.63
C VAL A 102 -17.03 10.77 -6.59
N PHE A 103 -16.98 11.60 -7.65
CA PHE A 103 -17.84 12.79 -7.78
C PHE A 103 -18.92 12.55 -8.83
N ASN A 104 -19.95 13.42 -8.81
CA ASN A 104 -21.03 13.42 -9.80
C ASN A 104 -21.83 12.10 -9.82
N LEU A 105 -22.00 11.49 -8.65
CA LEU A 105 -22.92 10.37 -8.47
C LEU A 105 -24.35 10.90 -8.43
N ASP A 106 -25.24 10.27 -9.19
CA ASP A 106 -26.68 10.54 -9.11
C ASP A 106 -27.19 10.19 -7.71
N SER A 107 -28.19 10.93 -7.22
CA SER A 107 -28.76 10.71 -5.89
C SER A 107 -29.50 9.38 -5.75
N SER A 108 -29.82 8.71 -6.86
CA SER A 108 -30.39 7.37 -6.87
C SER A 108 -29.38 6.25 -6.63
N VAL A 109 -28.07 6.51 -6.73
CA VAL A 109 -27.03 5.48 -6.59
C VAL A 109 -26.97 4.99 -5.15
N SER A 110 -27.15 3.68 -4.96
CA SER A 110 -27.11 3.06 -3.64
C SER A 110 -25.70 2.58 -3.25
N ASN A 111 -25.50 2.32 -1.95
CA ASN A 111 -24.25 1.72 -1.48
C ASN A 111 -24.03 0.32 -2.10
N GLU A 112 -25.09 -0.47 -2.28
CA GLU A 112 -25.03 -1.81 -2.86
C GLU A 112 -24.52 -1.78 -4.30
N GLU A 113 -24.94 -0.79 -5.09
CA GLU A 113 -24.48 -0.61 -6.46
C GLU A 113 -22.99 -0.20 -6.51
N LEU A 114 -22.57 0.71 -5.63
CA LEU A 114 -21.15 1.04 -5.46
C LEU A 114 -20.34 -0.19 -5.03
N HIS A 115 -20.87 -1.00 -4.11
CA HIS A 115 -20.24 -2.24 -3.69
C HIS A 115 -20.12 -3.25 -4.84
N HIS A 116 -21.14 -3.37 -5.68
CA HIS A 116 -21.11 -4.24 -6.84
C HIS A 116 -20.04 -3.80 -7.86
N ILE A 117 -20.01 -2.51 -8.20
CA ILE A 117 -19.08 -1.96 -9.20
C ILE A 117 -17.64 -1.98 -8.69
N PHE A 118 -17.38 -1.37 -7.53
CA PHE A 118 -16.02 -1.26 -7.00
C PHE A 118 -15.53 -2.57 -6.37
N GLY A 119 -16.44 -3.45 -5.94
CA GLY A 119 -16.11 -4.75 -5.35
C GLY A 119 -15.43 -5.69 -6.32
N ALA A 120 -15.61 -5.50 -7.63
CA ALA A 120 -14.85 -6.22 -8.66
C ALA A 120 -13.33 -5.95 -8.58
N TYR A 121 -12.94 -4.75 -8.13
CA TYR A 121 -11.54 -4.36 -7.90
C TYR A 121 -11.07 -4.71 -6.48
N GLY A 122 -12.01 -5.19 -5.66
CA GLY A 122 -11.87 -6.06 -4.50
C GLY A 122 -12.38 -5.45 -3.21
N GLU A 123 -11.92 -5.95 -2.07
CA GLU A 123 -12.58 -5.72 -0.77
C GLU A 123 -12.73 -4.22 -0.44
N ILE A 124 -13.99 -3.79 -0.27
CA ILE A 124 -14.37 -2.46 0.18
C ILE A 124 -14.63 -2.52 1.67
N LYS A 125 -13.86 -1.73 2.44
CA LYS A 125 -14.01 -1.67 3.90
C LYS A 125 -15.17 -0.80 4.34
N GLU A 126 -15.41 0.31 3.64
CA GLU A 126 -16.40 1.31 4.02
C GLU A 126 -16.81 2.11 2.77
N VAL A 127 -18.09 2.48 2.69
CA VAL A 127 -18.61 3.43 1.71
C VAL A 127 -19.28 4.57 2.47
N LYS A 128 -18.93 5.81 2.10
CA LYS A 128 -19.57 7.03 2.63
C LYS A 128 -20.09 7.85 1.48
N ILE A 129 -21.40 8.04 1.41
CA ILE A 129 -22.05 8.96 0.48
C ILE A 129 -22.31 10.26 1.22
N SER A 130 -21.88 11.38 0.66
CA SER A 130 -22.14 12.71 1.21
C SER A 130 -22.75 13.59 0.12
N PHE A 131 -23.95 14.11 0.39
CA PHE A 131 -24.59 15.07 -0.49
C PHE A 131 -24.12 16.47 -0.12
N VAL A 132 -23.37 17.11 -1.01
CA VAL A 132 -23.01 18.52 -0.83
C VAL A 132 -24.25 19.34 -1.17
N ASN A 133 -24.87 19.92 -0.15
CA ASN A 133 -25.94 20.88 -0.35
C ASN A 133 -25.32 22.21 -0.82
N LEU A 134 -25.35 22.45 -2.13
CA LEU A 134 -24.83 23.67 -2.76
C LEU A 134 -25.50 24.96 -2.26
N ASN A 135 -26.66 24.88 -1.60
CA ASN A 135 -27.34 26.05 -1.03
C ASN A 135 -26.76 26.52 0.32
N ARG A 136 -25.71 25.88 0.84
CA ARG A 136 -25.08 26.25 2.12
C ARG A 136 -23.75 27.00 2.03
N PHE A 137 -23.21 27.23 0.83
CA PHE A 137 -22.06 28.13 0.66
C PHE A 137 -22.56 29.56 0.46
N SER A 138 -22.60 30.33 1.54
CA SER A 138 -22.69 31.79 1.43
C SER A 138 -21.36 32.37 0.95
N LEU A 139 -21.39 33.47 0.20
CA LEU A 139 -20.23 34.18 -0.34
C LEU A 139 -19.14 34.58 0.69
N GLY A 140 -19.34 34.35 2.00
CA GLY A 140 -18.46 34.77 3.08
C GLY A 140 -17.26 33.85 3.37
N ASP A 141 -17.18 32.64 2.79
CA ASP A 141 -16.13 31.66 3.16
C ASP A 141 -14.83 31.78 2.35
N TYR A 142 -14.70 32.80 1.48
CA TYR A 142 -13.52 33.02 0.63
C TYR A 142 -12.45 33.96 1.23
N SER A 143 -12.59 34.42 2.48
CA SER A 143 -11.71 35.48 3.02
C SER A 143 -10.51 35.04 3.87
N GLU A 144 -10.22 33.74 4.01
CA GLU A 144 -8.99 33.31 4.70
C GLU A 144 -8.19 32.35 3.83
N ILE A 145 -7.38 32.95 2.96
CA ILE A 145 -6.15 32.35 2.45
C ILE A 145 -5.04 33.33 2.83
N ASP A 146 -4.33 33.03 3.92
CA ASP A 146 -2.92 33.43 4.14
C ASP A 146 -2.04 32.19 3.90
#